data_AF-A0A8C4EDG9-F1
#
_entry.id   AF-A0A8C4EDG9-F1
#
_cell.length_a   1.000
_cell.length_b   1.000
_cell.length_c   1.000
_cell.angle_alpha   90.00
_cell.angle_beta   90.00
_cell.angle_gamma   90.00
#
_symmetry.space_group_name_H-M   'P 1'
#
loop_
_entity.id
_entity.type
_entity.pdbx_description
1 polymer ?
#
loop_
_entity_poly.entity_id
_entity_poly.type
_entity_poly.pdbx_seq_one_letter_code
_entity_poly.pdbx_strand_id
1 'polypeptide(L)'
;MWTDKQRGIRVSQEELLCKNACGYYGNPVWQGFCSKCWRERARTAGATRQDARPSNDGTPVTFSKFEEKKSTEKSRRINTMRRLFWGSPSPPKRQESESFTNVLKAYQTLEPGDFTGFLKILRSPSSQRLQSRCTAFLNTVEAYHDLPVQKQSDLVQDFYQSFAEYFSSFTEAQVTQIMEHVEKLIMTRLHKWVFCHDSCDDEQKDLALQRRIRSLNWVTPQMLSVPFPDKKTTVTSDPFLPAITAIIEMDAKRAPQDKLACVSKCSQHVFEALSTSNTEPANADDFLSGLIYVVLKANPPRLHSNMQYVIRFGLPHSLMAGESGYYFTNLSCAVAFIEKLDGPALSLSPEEFEGYMLRQRAPSEGSKRKEVASDTQHLLDELQGRQEKLDQGMDALNVQLQKWVQAVHSQLDEASAQLALVQKELTAQAELSPGFSSSSDDASMQGDDKDQSLLDYINNNLVLQSF
;
A
#
# COMPACT_ATOMS: atom_id res chain seq x y z
N MET A 1 -15.06 -52.44 -13.03
CA MET A 1 -13.99 -52.51 -12.00
C MET A 1 -12.88 -51.55 -12.39
N TRP A 2 -12.91 -50.34 -11.86
CA TRP A 2 -11.82 -49.36 -12.03
C TRP A 2 -10.91 -49.51 -10.82
N THR A 3 -9.63 -49.78 -11.04
CA THR A 3 -8.62 -49.90 -9.99
C THR A 3 -8.09 -48.52 -9.62
N ASP A 4 -8.28 -48.18 -8.34
CA ASP A 4 -7.82 -46.99 -7.67
C ASP A 4 -6.27 -46.95 -7.66
N LYS A 5 -5.67 -46.08 -8.48
CA LYS A 5 -4.22 -45.85 -8.48
C LYS A 5 -3.93 -44.68 -7.55
N GLN A 6 -3.43 -45.00 -6.36
CA GLN A 6 -2.93 -44.09 -5.33
C GLN A 6 -2.13 -42.92 -5.92
N ARG A 7 -2.71 -41.72 -5.83
CA ARG A 7 -2.02 -40.44 -6.01
C ARG A 7 -1.41 -40.03 -4.67
N GLY A 8 -0.08 -39.99 -4.58
CA GLY A 8 0.64 -39.51 -3.40
C GLY A 8 2.14 -39.55 -3.63
N ILE A 9 2.86 -38.52 -3.16
CA ILE A 9 4.32 -38.51 -3.10
C ILE A 9 4.74 -39.63 -2.13
N ARG A 10 5.40 -40.68 -2.62
CA ARG A 10 5.97 -41.71 -1.76
C ARG A 10 7.23 -41.15 -1.08
N VAL A 11 7.06 -40.65 0.14
CA VAL A 11 8.14 -40.47 1.12
C VAL A 11 7.82 -41.44 2.26
N SER A 12 8.75 -42.30 2.66
CA SER A 12 8.46 -43.22 3.77
C SER A 12 8.37 -42.43 5.08
N GLN A 13 7.51 -42.87 6.00
CA GLN A 13 7.35 -42.17 7.29
C GLN A 13 8.68 -42.13 8.07
N GLU A 14 9.56 -43.11 7.87
CA GLU A 14 10.88 -43.11 8.48
C GLU A 14 11.80 -42.00 7.95
N GLU A 15 11.66 -41.60 6.68
CA GLU A 15 12.45 -40.53 6.05
C GLU A 15 12.05 -39.12 6.52
N LEU A 16 10.83 -38.96 7.04
CA LEU A 16 10.33 -37.69 7.57
C LEU A 16 10.61 -37.51 9.07
N LEU A 17 10.93 -38.58 9.79
CA LEU A 17 11.13 -38.51 11.24
C LEU A 17 12.50 -37.93 11.60
N CYS A 18 12.53 -37.25 12.73
CA CYS A 18 13.75 -36.69 13.30
C CYS A 18 14.79 -37.80 13.50
N LYS A 19 16.02 -37.56 13.04
CA LYS A 19 17.16 -38.48 13.20
C LYS A 19 17.47 -38.89 14.64
N ASN A 20 17.03 -38.11 15.64
CA ASN A 20 17.15 -38.47 17.05
C ASN A 20 16.03 -39.42 17.54
N ALA A 21 15.19 -39.94 16.64
CA ALA A 21 14.07 -40.83 16.92
C ALA A 21 13.14 -40.32 18.05
N CYS A 22 12.99 -39.00 18.18
CA CYS A 22 12.24 -38.37 19.26
C CYS A 22 10.72 -38.30 19.00
N GLY A 23 10.22 -38.96 17.96
CA GLY A 23 8.79 -38.97 17.58
C GLY A 23 8.28 -37.70 16.86
N TYR A 24 9.15 -36.74 16.56
CA TYR A 24 8.80 -35.52 15.81
C TYR A 24 9.39 -35.56 14.40
N TYR A 25 8.82 -34.79 13.46
CA TYR A 25 9.34 -34.70 12.10
C TYR A 25 10.62 -33.86 12.02
N GLY A 26 11.58 -34.36 11.24
CA GLY A 26 12.79 -33.65 10.85
C GLY A 26 12.59 -32.99 9.50
N ASN A 27 13.47 -32.06 9.15
CA ASN A 27 13.49 -31.50 7.81
C ASN A 27 14.93 -31.37 7.28
N PRO A 28 15.13 -31.29 5.95
CA PRO A 28 16.46 -31.14 5.37
C PRO A 28 17.21 -29.90 5.85
N VAL A 29 16.50 -28.81 6.20
CA VAL A 29 17.09 -27.54 6.70
C VAL A 29 17.83 -27.76 8.02
N TRP A 30 17.30 -28.64 8.89
CA TRP A 30 17.93 -29.05 10.14
C TRP A 30 18.61 -30.42 10.01
N GLN A 31 19.12 -30.76 8.82
CA GLN A 31 19.85 -32.02 8.54
C GLN A 31 19.07 -33.30 8.90
N GLY A 32 17.74 -33.25 8.90
CA GLY A 32 16.85 -34.34 9.30
C GLY A 32 16.53 -34.36 10.80
N PHE A 33 16.86 -33.33 11.58
CA PHE A 33 16.45 -33.20 12.99
C PHE A 33 15.19 -32.34 13.12
N CYS A 34 14.44 -32.52 14.22
CA CYS A 34 13.36 -31.61 14.61
C CYS A 34 13.92 -30.34 15.29
N SER A 35 13.09 -29.31 15.43
CA SER A 35 13.46 -28.01 16.00
C SER A 35 14.05 -28.09 17.41
N LYS A 36 13.59 -29.06 18.21
CA LYS A 36 14.05 -29.27 19.59
C LYS A 36 15.42 -29.93 19.62
N CYS A 37 15.57 -31.08 18.94
CA CYS A 37 16.84 -31.80 18.87
C CYS A 37 17.94 -31.00 18.17
N TRP A 38 17.59 -30.16 17.19
CA TRP A 38 18.51 -29.24 16.53
C TRP A 38 19.09 -28.21 17.51
N ARG A 39 18.25 -27.56 18.33
CA ARG A 39 18.69 -26.59 19.35
C ARG A 39 19.58 -27.23 20.43
N GLU A 40 19.27 -28.44 20.83
CA GLU A 40 20.01 -29.17 21.85
C GLU A 40 21.41 -29.58 21.35
N ARG A 41 21.50 -29.97 20.07
CA ARG A 41 22.77 -30.23 19.39
C ARG A 41 23.61 -28.96 19.21
N ALA A 42 22.99 -27.84 18.85
CA ALA A 42 23.69 -26.56 18.72
C ALA A 42 24.28 -26.07 20.06
N ARG A 43 23.60 -26.33 21.18
CA ARG A 43 24.12 -26.03 22.53
C ARG A 43 25.30 -26.93 22.93
N THR A 44 25.30 -28.20 22.53
CA THR A 44 26.38 -29.15 22.85
C THR A 44 27.60 -29.02 21.93
N ALA A 45 27.42 -28.62 20.67
CA ALA A 45 28.51 -28.38 19.71
C ALA A 45 29.41 -27.18 20.07
N GLY A 46 28.95 -26.27 20.95
CA GLY A 46 29.75 -25.15 21.46
C GLY A 46 30.92 -25.54 22.37
N ALA A 47 31.01 -26.82 22.79
CA ALA A 47 32.02 -27.28 23.74
C ALA A 47 33.23 -28.00 23.11
N THR A 48 33.18 -28.39 21.83
CA THR A 48 34.20 -29.32 21.29
C THR A 48 34.53 -29.10 19.81
N ARG A 49 35.73 -28.56 19.58
CA ARG A 49 36.70 -28.79 18.47
C ARG A 49 36.94 -27.77 17.35
N GLN A 50 38.25 -27.66 17.13
CA GLN A 50 39.07 -26.99 16.11
C GLN A 50 38.95 -27.56 14.69
N ASP A 51 39.21 -26.67 13.73
CA ASP A 51 39.84 -26.82 12.40
C ASP A 51 39.52 -28.04 11.52
N ALA A 52 38.74 -27.79 10.47
CA ALA A 52 39.00 -28.27 9.11
C ALA A 52 38.20 -27.43 8.08
N ARG A 53 38.87 -26.86 7.07
CA ARG A 53 38.22 -26.22 5.89
C ARG A 53 37.83 -27.29 4.86
N PRO A 54 36.76 -27.06 4.06
CA PRO A 54 36.98 -27.01 2.61
C PRO A 54 36.08 -26.01 1.83
N SER A 55 36.25 -26.09 0.50
CA SER A 55 36.02 -25.17 -0.62
C SER A 55 34.58 -24.73 -0.96
N ASN A 56 34.55 -23.74 -1.84
CA ASN A 56 33.46 -22.90 -2.33
C ASN A 56 32.65 -23.57 -3.45
N ASP A 57 31.31 -23.54 -3.39
CA ASP A 57 30.46 -23.69 -4.59
C ASP A 57 29.12 -22.94 -4.46
N GLY A 58 28.66 -22.38 -5.58
CA GLY A 58 27.59 -21.38 -5.69
C GLY A 58 26.20 -21.89 -5.33
N THR A 59 25.56 -21.28 -4.34
CA THR A 59 24.12 -21.48 -3.99
C THR A 59 23.53 -20.18 -3.44
N PRO A 60 22.25 -19.87 -3.76
CA PRO A 60 21.63 -18.59 -3.40
C PRO A 60 21.48 -18.43 -1.88
N VAL A 61 21.49 -17.18 -1.44
CA VAL A 61 21.60 -16.78 -0.03
C VAL A 61 20.31 -17.10 0.73
N THR A 62 20.34 -18.12 1.58
CA THR A 62 19.28 -18.44 2.56
C THR A 62 19.58 -17.80 3.91
N PHE A 63 18.52 -17.43 4.65
CA PHE A 63 18.53 -16.79 5.99
C PHE A 63 19.53 -17.43 6.98
N SER A 64 19.75 -18.75 6.88
CA SER A 64 20.69 -19.50 7.73
C SER A 64 22.18 -19.22 7.43
N LYS A 65 22.57 -18.92 6.18
CA LYS A 65 23.97 -18.57 5.83
C LYS A 65 24.40 -17.23 6.44
N PHE A 66 23.43 -16.38 6.80
CA PHE A 66 23.67 -15.10 7.48
C PHE A 66 23.94 -15.29 8.99
N GLU A 67 23.27 -16.23 9.66
CA GLU A 67 23.47 -16.48 11.10
C GLU A 67 24.81 -17.17 11.42
N GLU A 68 25.20 -18.19 10.64
CA GLU A 68 26.34 -19.05 10.97
C GLU A 68 27.70 -18.35 10.78
N LYS A 69 27.81 -17.45 9.81
CA LYS A 69 28.99 -16.57 9.62
C LYS A 69 29.01 -15.34 10.53
N LYS A 70 27.88 -14.97 11.16
CA LYS A 70 27.77 -13.79 12.04
C LYS A 70 28.20 -14.08 13.49
N SER A 71 28.16 -15.34 13.94
CA SER A 71 28.42 -15.68 15.35
C SER A 71 29.90 -15.94 15.68
N THR A 72 30.63 -16.74 14.89
CA THR A 72 31.93 -17.31 15.32
C THR A 72 33.17 -16.58 14.78
N GLU A 73 33.16 -16.10 13.53
CA GLU A 73 34.31 -15.37 12.93
C GLU A 73 34.36 -13.90 13.40
N LYS A 74 33.21 -13.29 13.72
CA LYS A 74 33.06 -11.89 14.13
C LYS A 74 33.65 -11.60 15.52
N SER A 75 33.50 -12.50 16.49
CA SER A 75 33.97 -12.25 17.86
C SER A 75 35.51 -12.06 17.95
N ARG A 76 36.27 -12.74 17.08
CA ARG A 76 37.74 -12.65 17.05
C ARG A 76 38.29 -11.47 16.23
N ARG A 77 37.70 -11.14 15.06
CA ARG A 77 38.20 -10.03 14.22
C ARG A 77 37.65 -8.65 14.61
N ILE A 78 36.45 -8.58 15.20
CA ILE A 78 35.84 -7.31 15.64
C ILE A 78 36.45 -6.82 16.95
N ASN A 79 36.89 -7.70 17.85
CA ASN A 79 37.64 -7.27 19.04
C ASN A 79 38.94 -6.52 18.68
N THR A 80 39.56 -6.88 17.55
CA THR A 80 40.80 -6.23 17.07
C THR A 80 40.52 -4.86 16.43
N MET A 81 39.42 -4.70 15.69
CA MET A 81 39.02 -3.38 15.15
C MET A 81 38.38 -2.45 16.18
N ARG A 82 37.63 -2.98 17.17
CA ARG A 82 37.17 -2.21 18.35
C ARG A 82 38.38 -1.59 19.06
N ARG A 83 39.42 -2.38 19.34
CA ARG A 83 40.59 -1.92 20.10
C ARG A 83 41.44 -0.87 19.36
N LEU A 84 41.39 -0.80 18.03
CA LEU A 84 42.20 0.12 17.22
C LEU A 84 41.49 1.43 16.81
N PHE A 85 40.15 1.47 16.75
CA PHE A 85 39.41 2.67 16.33
C PHE A 85 38.47 3.26 17.40
N TRP A 86 37.97 2.43 18.33
CA TRP A 86 36.94 2.82 19.28
C TRP A 86 37.25 2.18 20.63
N GLY A 87 38.08 2.85 21.43
CA GLY A 87 38.53 2.37 22.74
C GLY A 87 37.41 1.67 23.51
N SER A 88 37.74 0.54 24.14
CA SER A 88 36.77 -0.34 24.82
C SER A 88 35.68 0.46 25.52
N PRO A 89 34.38 0.19 25.29
CA PRO A 89 33.38 0.64 26.24
C PRO A 89 33.75 -0.09 27.53
N SER A 90 34.33 0.65 28.47
CA SER A 90 34.42 0.16 29.82
C SER A 90 33.00 -0.18 30.25
N PRO A 91 32.74 -1.35 30.87
CA PRO A 91 31.47 -1.58 31.54
C PRO A 91 31.20 -0.34 32.41
N PRO A 92 29.97 0.19 32.47
CA PRO A 92 29.71 1.30 33.37
C PRO A 92 30.16 0.86 34.76
N LYS A 93 31.20 1.52 35.28
CA LYS A 93 31.58 1.40 36.68
C LYS A 93 30.29 1.68 37.45
N ARG A 94 29.78 0.68 38.17
CA ARG A 94 28.57 0.77 39.00
C ARG A 94 28.82 1.78 40.12
N GLN A 95 28.68 3.07 39.81
CA GLN A 95 28.26 4.07 40.76
C GLN A 95 26.77 4.26 40.51
N GLU A 96 25.97 3.39 41.14
CA GLU A 96 24.53 3.56 41.25
C GLU A 96 24.28 4.84 42.05
N SER A 97 24.16 5.96 41.35
CA SER A 97 23.61 7.18 41.96
C SER A 97 22.09 7.04 42.00
N GLU A 98 21.47 7.48 43.09
CA GLU A 98 19.99 7.52 43.24
C GLU A 98 19.30 8.20 42.04
N SER A 99 20.01 9.12 41.38
CA SER A 99 19.58 9.78 40.14
C SER A 99 19.34 8.80 38.98
N PHE A 100 20.16 7.77 38.78
CA PHE A 100 19.99 6.82 37.66
C PHE A 100 18.80 5.89 37.91
N THR A 101 18.58 5.50 39.17
CA THR A 101 17.41 4.70 39.57
C THR A 101 16.10 5.45 39.33
N ASN A 102 16.07 6.76 39.63
CA ASN A 102 14.90 7.61 39.38
C ASN A 102 14.61 7.80 37.89
N VAL A 103 15.65 7.86 37.04
CA VAL A 103 15.50 7.88 35.57
C VAL A 103 14.83 6.62 35.07
N LEU A 104 15.34 5.46 35.51
CA LEU A 104 14.79 4.17 35.11
C LEU A 104 13.31 4.03 35.52
N LYS A 105 12.94 4.47 36.74
CA LYS A 105 11.53 4.45 37.17
C LYS A 105 10.59 5.21 36.24
N ALA A 106 11.02 6.33 35.64
CA ALA A 106 10.20 7.06 34.68
C ALA A 106 9.86 6.19 33.45
N TYR A 107 10.83 5.42 32.93
CA TYR A 107 10.60 4.53 31.80
C TYR A 107 9.65 3.36 32.11
N GLN A 108 9.52 2.95 33.39
CA GLN A 108 8.59 1.89 33.80
C GLN A 108 7.12 2.32 33.69
N THR A 109 6.85 3.63 33.71
CA THR A 109 5.50 4.19 33.62
C THR A 109 5.02 4.40 32.18
N LEU A 110 5.82 4.01 31.18
CA LEU A 110 5.45 4.14 29.79
C LEU A 110 4.39 3.10 29.40
N GLU A 111 3.32 3.57 28.80
CA GLU A 111 2.30 2.72 28.20
C GLU A 111 2.76 2.21 26.81
N PRO A 112 2.33 1.00 26.39
CA PRO A 112 2.64 0.49 25.06
C PRO A 112 2.24 1.47 23.96
N GLY A 113 3.18 1.80 23.08
CA GLY A 113 2.94 2.74 21.98
C GLY A 113 3.04 4.23 22.35
N ASP A 114 3.27 4.62 23.61
CA ASP A 114 3.45 6.03 23.99
C ASP A 114 4.85 6.57 23.64
N PHE A 115 5.10 6.71 22.34
CA PHE A 115 6.34 7.27 21.83
C PHE A 115 6.53 8.73 22.25
N THR A 116 5.44 9.49 22.45
CA THR A 116 5.53 10.90 22.84
C THR A 116 6.00 11.06 24.28
N GLY A 117 5.49 10.23 25.19
CA GLY A 117 5.96 10.10 26.57
C GLY A 117 7.41 9.67 26.61
N PHE A 118 7.79 8.66 25.83
CA PHE A 118 9.19 8.23 25.72
C PHE A 118 10.12 9.39 25.35
N LEU A 119 9.76 10.20 24.34
CA LEU A 119 10.57 11.35 23.93
C LEU A 119 10.64 12.44 25.02
N LYS A 120 9.57 12.66 25.79
CA LYS A 120 9.57 13.60 26.93
C LYS A 120 10.52 13.12 28.02
N ILE A 121 10.48 11.83 28.38
CA ILE A 121 11.39 11.23 29.36
C ILE A 121 12.83 11.30 28.87
N LEU A 122 13.09 10.95 27.60
CA LEU A 122 14.45 10.95 27.04
C LEU A 122 15.06 12.36 26.99
N ARG A 123 14.25 13.40 26.74
CA ARG A 123 14.71 14.81 26.72
C ARG A 123 14.82 15.43 28.11
N SER A 124 14.35 14.76 29.15
CA SER A 124 14.45 15.28 30.52
C SER A 124 15.93 15.36 30.95
N PRO A 125 16.29 16.35 31.80
CA PRO A 125 17.66 16.46 32.32
C PRO A 125 18.16 15.18 32.98
N SER A 126 17.26 14.44 33.62
CA SER A 126 17.57 13.16 34.27
C SER A 126 18.06 12.11 33.27
N SER A 127 17.53 12.09 32.04
CA SER A 127 17.89 11.12 30.98
C SER A 127 19.02 11.58 30.06
N GLN A 128 19.71 12.68 30.38
CA GLN A 128 20.72 13.32 29.51
C GLN A 128 21.79 12.33 29.01
N ARG A 129 22.21 11.37 29.86
CA ARG A 129 23.19 10.35 29.47
C ARG A 129 22.69 9.43 28.34
N LEU A 130 21.44 8.97 28.42
CA LEU A 130 20.83 8.12 27.40
C LEU A 130 20.60 8.91 26.11
N GLN A 131 20.10 10.15 26.23
CA GLN A 131 19.91 11.06 25.10
C GLN A 131 21.23 11.34 24.36
N SER A 132 22.30 11.63 25.11
CA SER A 132 23.63 11.89 24.55
C SER A 132 24.16 10.67 23.82
N ARG A 133 23.90 9.46 24.33
CA ARG A 133 24.27 8.20 23.67
C ARG A 133 23.52 8.00 22.35
N CYS A 134 22.21 8.24 22.31
CA CYS A 134 21.45 8.21 21.05
C CYS A 134 21.99 9.24 20.04
N THR A 135 22.25 10.47 20.49
CA THR A 135 22.74 11.56 19.65
C THR A 135 24.13 11.27 19.09
N ALA A 136 25.06 10.82 19.95
CA ALA A 136 26.40 10.43 19.52
C ALA A 136 26.35 9.27 18.52
N PHE A 137 25.50 8.27 18.76
CA PHE A 137 25.32 7.17 17.82
C PHE A 137 24.81 7.64 16.45
N LEU A 138 23.78 8.49 16.43
CA LEU A 138 23.25 9.06 15.18
C LEU A 138 24.32 9.84 14.41
N ASN A 139 25.07 10.70 15.10
CA ASN A 139 26.16 11.46 14.49
C ASN A 139 27.26 10.54 13.93
N THR A 140 27.58 9.46 14.64
CA THR A 140 28.55 8.47 14.15
C THR A 140 28.07 7.79 12.87
N VAL A 141 26.83 7.28 12.83
CA VAL A 141 26.33 6.62 11.61
C VAL A 141 26.23 7.60 10.46
N GLU A 142 25.82 8.85 10.70
CA GLU A 142 25.80 9.90 9.68
C GLU A 142 27.20 10.24 9.15
N ALA A 143 28.21 10.32 10.03
CA ALA A 143 29.60 10.57 9.64
C ALA A 143 30.22 9.41 8.83
N TYR A 144 29.72 8.18 9.01
CA TYR A 144 30.21 6.98 8.35
C TYR A 144 29.15 6.35 7.44
N HIS A 145 28.26 7.16 6.86
CA HIS A 145 27.17 6.66 6.02
C HIS A 145 27.68 5.98 4.74
N ASP A 146 28.89 6.29 4.26
CA ASP A 146 29.52 5.64 3.10
C ASP A 146 29.94 4.17 3.37
N LEU A 147 29.92 3.72 4.63
CA LEU A 147 30.24 2.33 4.94
C LEU A 147 29.23 1.38 4.27
N PRO A 148 29.65 0.16 3.88
CA PRO A 148 28.72 -0.83 3.36
C PRO A 148 27.54 -1.06 4.31
N VAL A 149 26.33 -1.18 3.77
CA VAL A 149 25.08 -1.30 4.55
C VAL A 149 25.15 -2.39 5.63
N GLN A 150 25.89 -3.47 5.39
CA GLN A 150 26.08 -4.55 6.36
C GLN A 150 26.86 -4.10 7.61
N LYS A 151 27.84 -3.20 7.45
CA LYS A 151 28.58 -2.62 8.57
C LYS A 151 27.70 -1.65 9.36
N GLN A 152 26.88 -0.86 8.67
CA GLN A 152 25.91 0.02 9.32
C GLN A 152 24.86 -0.78 10.11
N SER A 153 24.37 -1.89 9.54
CA SER A 153 23.50 -2.85 10.23
C SER A 153 24.17 -3.41 11.48
N ASP A 154 25.44 -3.84 11.40
CA ASP A 154 26.18 -4.31 12.57
C ASP A 154 26.29 -3.23 13.67
N LEU A 155 26.54 -1.96 13.31
CA LEU A 155 26.58 -0.85 14.26
C LEU A 155 25.24 -0.61 14.96
N VAL A 156 24.13 -0.68 14.21
CA VAL A 156 22.77 -0.53 14.77
C VAL A 156 22.43 -1.68 15.72
N GLN A 157 22.76 -2.92 15.36
CA GLN A 157 22.49 -4.08 16.20
C GLN A 157 23.35 -4.08 17.48
N ASP A 158 24.63 -3.71 17.38
CA ASP A 158 25.50 -3.48 18.54
C ASP A 158 24.96 -2.36 19.46
N PHE A 159 24.45 -1.27 18.85
CA PHE A 159 23.82 -0.19 19.60
C PHE A 159 22.60 -0.70 20.37
N TYR A 160 21.68 -1.43 19.73
CA TYR A 160 20.51 -1.99 20.41
C TYR A 160 20.87 -2.88 21.59
N GLN A 161 21.82 -3.80 21.41
CA GLN A 161 22.27 -4.67 22.49
C GLN A 161 22.84 -3.86 23.66
N SER A 162 23.72 -2.90 23.35
CA SER A 162 24.35 -2.07 24.37
C SER A 162 23.40 -1.09 25.06
N PHE A 163 22.31 -0.69 24.38
CA PHE A 163 21.30 0.20 24.93
C PHE A 163 20.31 -0.56 25.82
N ALA A 164 19.94 -1.79 25.44
CA ALA A 164 19.09 -2.66 26.24
C ALA A 164 19.70 -3.01 27.61
N GLU A 165 21.03 -3.11 27.70
CA GLU A 165 21.74 -3.39 28.97
C GLU A 165 21.44 -2.38 30.08
N TYR A 166 21.11 -1.13 29.75
CA TYR A 166 20.70 -0.12 30.73
C TYR A 166 19.39 -0.47 31.45
N PHE A 167 18.55 -1.27 30.82
CA PHE A 167 17.24 -1.70 31.33
C PHE A 167 17.26 -3.17 31.77
N SER A 168 18.45 -3.75 31.99
CA SER A 168 18.60 -5.16 32.43
C SER A 168 17.91 -5.51 33.75
N SER A 169 17.50 -4.52 34.54
CA SER A 169 16.71 -4.72 35.76
C SER A 169 15.19 -4.81 35.52
N PHE A 170 14.72 -4.57 34.29
CA PHE A 170 13.30 -4.56 33.93
C PHE A 170 12.86 -5.94 33.45
N THR A 171 11.54 -6.14 33.33
CA THR A 171 11.01 -7.35 32.71
C THR A 171 11.30 -7.36 31.21
N GLU A 172 11.37 -8.54 30.61
CA GLU A 172 11.62 -8.68 29.16
C GLU A 172 10.61 -7.88 28.31
N ALA A 173 9.33 -7.92 28.69
CA ALA A 173 8.27 -7.16 28.01
C ALA A 173 8.50 -5.63 28.07
N GLN A 174 8.90 -5.11 29.23
CA GLN A 174 9.22 -3.67 29.38
C GLN A 174 10.45 -3.29 28.56
N VAL A 175 11.49 -4.13 28.55
CA VAL A 175 12.68 -3.88 27.72
C VAL A 175 12.31 -3.86 26.25
N THR A 176 11.52 -4.82 25.77
CA THR A 176 11.02 -4.85 24.39
C THR A 176 10.29 -3.55 24.03
N GLN A 177 9.32 -3.13 24.83
CA GLN A 177 8.56 -1.89 24.60
C GLN A 177 9.45 -0.64 24.55
N ILE A 178 10.44 -0.52 25.45
CA ILE A 178 11.38 0.60 25.42
C ILE A 178 12.25 0.54 24.17
N MET A 179 12.72 -0.66 23.79
CA MET A 179 13.56 -0.84 22.61
C MET A 179 12.80 -0.54 21.31
N GLU A 180 11.51 -0.82 21.23
CA GLU A 180 10.63 -0.40 20.13
C GLU A 180 10.62 1.13 19.95
N HIS A 181 10.55 1.90 21.04
CA HIS A 181 10.68 3.35 20.97
C HIS A 181 12.08 3.82 20.55
N VAL A 182 13.13 3.13 21.00
CA VAL A 182 14.51 3.39 20.59
C VAL A 182 14.69 3.11 19.09
N GLU A 183 14.19 1.99 18.58
CA GLU A 183 14.18 1.67 17.15
C GLU A 183 13.47 2.77 16.36
N LYS A 184 12.28 3.20 16.81
CA LYS A 184 11.54 4.29 16.16
C LYS A 184 12.38 5.56 16.04
N LEU A 185 13.00 5.98 17.13
CA LEU A 185 13.81 7.20 17.18
C LEU A 185 15.01 7.10 16.24
N ILE A 186 15.79 6.03 16.36
CA ILE A 186 17.03 5.85 15.61
C ILE A 186 16.75 5.67 14.13
N MET A 187 15.87 4.74 13.78
CA MET A 187 15.65 4.37 12.38
C MET A 187 14.88 5.44 11.61
N THR A 188 14.02 6.23 12.25
CA THR A 188 13.38 7.39 11.59
C THR A 188 14.42 8.42 11.12
N ARG A 189 15.53 8.58 11.86
CA ARG A 189 16.63 9.50 11.51
C ARG A 189 17.59 8.90 10.50
N LEU A 190 17.92 7.62 10.65
CA LEU A 190 18.88 6.94 9.79
C LEU A 190 18.29 6.49 8.45
N HIS A 191 16.97 6.40 8.31
CA HIS A 191 16.31 5.89 7.10
C HIS A 191 16.85 6.50 5.80
N LYS A 192 17.07 7.82 5.76
CA LYS A 192 17.58 8.54 4.57
C LYS A 192 18.98 8.07 4.14
N TRP A 193 19.75 7.51 5.07
CA TRP A 193 21.10 7.02 4.82
C TRP A 193 21.11 5.54 4.51
N VAL A 194 20.32 4.73 5.22
CA VAL A 194 20.47 3.26 5.17
C VAL A 194 19.46 2.53 4.29
N PHE A 195 18.36 3.17 3.90
CA PHE A 195 17.33 2.53 3.06
C PHE A 195 17.75 2.58 1.58
N CYS A 196 17.73 1.43 0.89
CA CYS A 196 18.15 1.31 -0.51
C CYS A 196 19.55 1.92 -0.76
N HIS A 197 20.50 1.54 0.09
CA HIS A 197 21.87 2.09 0.10
C HIS A 197 22.67 1.70 -1.16
N ASP A 198 23.46 2.62 -1.70
CA ASP A 198 24.23 2.45 -2.95
C ASP A 198 25.20 1.26 -2.95
N SER A 199 25.63 0.80 -1.77
CA SER A 199 26.52 -0.35 -1.63
C SER A 199 25.86 -1.72 -1.84
N CYS A 200 24.55 -1.77 -2.13
CA CYS A 200 23.82 -3.03 -2.34
C CYS A 200 22.98 -3.00 -3.62
N ASP A 201 22.49 -4.16 -4.02
CA ASP A 201 21.74 -4.36 -5.26
C ASP A 201 20.20 -4.28 -5.05
N ASP A 202 19.78 -3.62 -3.97
CA ASP A 202 18.37 -3.58 -3.55
C ASP A 202 17.48 -2.93 -4.63
N GLU A 203 17.92 -1.83 -5.26
CA GLU A 203 17.18 -1.14 -6.32
C GLU A 203 17.01 -2.04 -7.57
N GLN A 204 18.07 -2.72 -8.00
CA GLN A 204 17.99 -3.61 -9.16
C GLN A 204 17.03 -4.77 -8.89
N LYS A 205 17.04 -5.31 -7.68
CA LYS A 205 16.10 -6.36 -7.25
C LYS A 205 14.67 -5.86 -7.13
N ASP A 206 14.46 -4.64 -6.65
CA ASP A 206 13.15 -3.99 -6.65
C ASP A 206 12.58 -3.86 -8.06
N LEU A 207 13.39 -3.38 -9.01
CA LEU A 207 12.96 -3.26 -10.41
C LEU A 207 12.66 -4.61 -11.04
N ALA A 208 13.48 -5.64 -10.76
CA ALA A 208 13.26 -6.99 -11.25
C ALA A 208 11.95 -7.58 -10.68
N LEU A 209 11.74 -7.49 -9.37
CA LEU A 209 10.56 -7.98 -8.70
C LEU A 209 9.29 -7.23 -9.14
N GLN A 210 9.36 -5.90 -9.28
CA GLN A 210 8.24 -5.10 -9.75
C GLN A 210 7.83 -5.47 -11.19
N ARG A 211 8.80 -5.63 -12.09
CA ARG A 211 8.54 -6.08 -13.47
C ARG A 211 7.94 -7.48 -13.49
N ARG A 212 8.46 -8.37 -12.63
CA ARG A 212 7.96 -9.73 -12.47
C ARG A 212 6.50 -9.74 -12.02
N ILE A 213 6.15 -9.05 -10.94
CA ILE A 213 4.76 -8.94 -10.46
C ILE A 213 3.86 -8.35 -11.56
N ARG A 214 4.31 -7.29 -12.24
CA ARG A 214 3.56 -6.65 -13.34
C ARG A 214 3.27 -7.62 -14.50
N SER A 215 4.21 -8.50 -14.83
CA SER A 215 4.03 -9.53 -15.87
C SER A 215 2.99 -10.60 -15.50
N LEU A 216 2.71 -10.77 -14.21
CA LEU A 216 1.79 -11.76 -13.64
C LEU A 216 0.42 -11.17 -13.28
N ASN A 217 0.10 -9.94 -13.70
CA ASN A 217 -1.17 -9.28 -13.35
C ASN A 217 -2.42 -10.03 -13.87
N TRP A 218 -2.24 -10.90 -14.87
CA TRP A 218 -3.30 -11.76 -15.41
C TRP A 218 -3.71 -12.90 -14.47
N VAL A 219 -2.93 -13.22 -13.44
CA VAL A 219 -3.26 -14.29 -12.49
C VAL A 219 -4.55 -13.94 -11.73
N THR A 220 -5.45 -14.92 -11.65
CA THR A 220 -6.75 -14.80 -10.96
C THR A 220 -6.73 -15.53 -9.61
N PRO A 221 -7.64 -15.19 -8.68
CA PRO A 221 -7.76 -15.92 -7.41
C PRO A 221 -7.92 -17.43 -7.59
N GLN A 222 -8.69 -17.85 -8.60
CA GLN A 222 -8.98 -19.26 -8.87
C GLN A 222 -7.74 -20.04 -9.32
N MET A 223 -6.83 -19.42 -10.07
CA MET A 223 -5.56 -20.06 -10.48
C MET A 223 -4.63 -20.32 -9.29
N LEU A 224 -4.78 -19.54 -8.22
CA LEU A 224 -4.05 -19.70 -6.96
C LEU A 224 -4.84 -20.48 -5.91
N SER A 225 -6.03 -21.01 -6.26
CA SER A 225 -6.93 -21.69 -5.32
C SER A 225 -7.31 -20.84 -4.09
N VAL A 226 -7.38 -19.52 -4.24
CA VAL A 226 -7.75 -18.61 -3.15
C VAL A 226 -9.27 -18.69 -2.90
N PRO A 227 -9.72 -18.96 -1.67
CA PRO A 227 -11.12 -18.80 -1.29
C PRO A 227 -11.55 -17.35 -1.52
N PHE A 228 -12.41 -17.13 -2.51
CA PHE A 228 -12.86 -15.79 -2.90
C PHE A 228 -14.39 -15.73 -2.78
N PRO A 229 -14.95 -14.77 -2.04
CA PRO A 229 -16.39 -14.70 -1.82
C PRO A 229 -17.13 -14.44 -3.14
N ASP A 230 -18.22 -15.18 -3.36
CA ASP A 230 -19.05 -15.04 -4.55
C ASP A 230 -19.66 -13.63 -4.64
N LYS A 231 -19.70 -13.07 -5.85
CA LYS A 231 -20.17 -11.71 -6.22
C LYS A 231 -21.65 -11.40 -5.88
N LYS A 232 -22.34 -12.20 -5.07
CA LYS A 232 -23.74 -11.97 -4.66
C LYS A 232 -23.89 -10.89 -3.59
N THR A 233 -22.80 -10.45 -2.99
CA THR A 233 -22.81 -9.33 -2.02
C THR A 233 -22.78 -8.00 -2.78
N THR A 234 -23.74 -7.12 -2.49
CA THR A 234 -24.03 -5.83 -3.15
C THR A 234 -22.92 -4.77 -3.03
N VAL A 235 -21.74 -5.12 -2.53
CA VAL A 235 -20.60 -4.21 -2.36
C VAL A 235 -19.54 -4.51 -3.42
N THR A 236 -19.34 -3.56 -4.32
CA THR A 236 -18.55 -3.66 -5.55
C THR A 236 -17.02 -3.69 -5.34
N SER A 237 -16.52 -3.82 -4.11
CA SER A 237 -15.09 -3.72 -3.78
C SER A 237 -14.44 -5.10 -3.59
N ASP A 238 -13.23 -5.26 -4.12
CA ASP A 238 -12.37 -6.42 -3.85
C ASP A 238 -12.22 -6.61 -2.32
N PRO A 239 -12.57 -7.79 -1.76
CA PRO A 239 -12.49 -8.05 -0.32
C PRO A 239 -11.06 -7.93 0.22
N PHE A 240 -10.04 -8.06 -0.63
CA PHE A 240 -8.64 -7.90 -0.26
C PHE A 240 -8.13 -6.46 -0.37
N LEU A 241 -8.95 -5.49 -0.78
CA LEU A 241 -8.54 -4.09 -0.93
C LEU A 241 -7.91 -3.47 0.35
N PRO A 242 -8.43 -3.73 1.57
CA PRO A 242 -7.77 -3.28 2.79
C PRO A 242 -6.36 -3.86 2.97
N ALA A 243 -6.18 -5.15 2.65
CA ALA A 243 -4.88 -5.82 2.71
C ALA A 243 -3.90 -5.23 1.68
N ILE A 244 -4.37 -5.01 0.44
CA ILE A 244 -3.61 -4.36 -0.64
C ILE A 244 -3.14 -2.97 -0.19
N THR A 245 -4.01 -2.19 0.42
CA THR A 245 -3.67 -0.84 0.90
C THR A 245 -2.61 -0.91 2.01
N ALA A 246 -2.79 -1.80 2.99
CA ALA A 246 -1.88 -1.96 4.11
C ALA A 246 -0.45 -2.33 3.67
N ILE A 247 -0.30 -3.22 2.68
CA ILE A 247 1.04 -3.61 2.19
C ILE A 247 1.70 -2.52 1.33
N ILE A 248 0.92 -1.72 0.60
CA ILE A 248 1.44 -0.55 -0.15
C ILE A 248 1.95 0.52 0.83
N GLU A 249 1.24 0.75 1.94
CA GLU A 249 1.61 1.73 2.95
C GLU A 249 2.95 1.44 3.65
N MET A 250 3.45 0.20 3.60
CA MET A 250 4.72 -0.21 4.20
C MET A 250 5.87 0.71 3.76
N ASP A 251 5.90 1.09 2.49
CA ASP A 251 6.98 1.92 1.92
C ASP A 251 7.01 3.34 2.49
N ALA A 252 5.86 3.87 2.92
CA ALA A 252 5.76 5.20 3.53
C ALA A 252 6.27 5.24 4.98
N LYS A 253 6.40 4.08 5.65
CA LYS A 253 6.88 4.01 7.03
C LYS A 253 8.41 4.08 7.07
N ARG A 254 8.98 4.69 8.11
CA ARG A 254 10.45 4.81 8.25
C ARG A 254 11.03 3.81 9.24
N ALA A 255 10.37 3.57 10.37
CA ALA A 255 10.87 2.60 11.34
C ALA A 255 10.54 1.16 10.91
N PRO A 256 11.46 0.17 11.10
CA PRO A 256 11.21 -1.23 10.80
C PRO A 256 9.93 -1.80 11.45
N GLN A 257 9.67 -1.50 12.72
CA GLN A 257 8.45 -1.93 13.41
C GLN A 257 7.18 -1.38 12.77
N ASP A 258 7.19 -0.13 12.28
CA ASP A 258 6.02 0.46 11.62
C ASP A 258 5.78 -0.23 10.26
N LYS A 259 6.85 -0.68 9.58
CA LYS A 259 6.76 -1.53 8.38
C LYS A 259 6.20 -2.93 8.71
N LEU A 260 6.66 -3.55 9.79
CA LEU A 260 6.11 -4.83 10.28
C LEU A 260 4.65 -4.73 10.70
N ALA A 261 4.23 -3.59 11.25
CA ALA A 261 2.83 -3.33 11.57
C ALA A 261 1.96 -3.27 10.31
N CYS A 262 2.46 -2.69 9.20
CA CYS A 262 1.78 -2.75 7.89
C CYS A 262 1.64 -4.19 7.38
N VAL A 263 2.68 -5.01 7.51
CA VAL A 263 2.62 -6.44 7.15
C VAL A 263 1.60 -7.18 8.01
N SER A 264 1.57 -6.91 9.32
CA SER A 264 0.63 -7.55 10.24
C SER A 264 -0.82 -7.16 9.95
N LYS A 265 -1.10 -5.87 9.69
CA LYS A 265 -2.41 -5.39 9.25
C LYS A 265 -2.84 -6.01 7.92
N CYS A 266 -1.92 -6.11 6.96
CA CYS A 266 -2.18 -6.79 5.69
C CYS A 266 -2.61 -8.24 5.93
N SER A 267 -1.89 -8.98 6.77
CA SER A 267 -2.22 -10.37 7.09
C SER A 267 -3.56 -10.52 7.82
N GLN A 268 -3.88 -9.63 8.76
CA GLN A 268 -5.16 -9.60 9.45
C GLN A 268 -6.33 -9.38 8.47
N HIS A 269 -6.20 -8.43 7.55
CA HIS A 269 -7.20 -8.22 6.50
C HIS A 269 -7.33 -9.40 5.53
N VAL A 270 -6.24 -10.15 5.27
CA VAL A 270 -6.33 -11.41 4.52
C VAL A 270 -7.17 -12.43 5.29
N PHE A 271 -6.94 -12.62 6.59
CA PHE A 271 -7.77 -13.54 7.39
C PHE A 271 -9.24 -13.11 7.46
N GLU A 272 -9.53 -11.81 7.58
CA GLU A 272 -10.88 -11.26 7.55
C GLU A 272 -11.60 -11.51 6.21
N ALA A 273 -10.88 -11.33 5.10
CA ALA A 273 -11.42 -11.62 3.77
C ALA A 273 -11.72 -13.11 3.59
N LEU A 274 -10.83 -13.99 4.07
CA LEU A 274 -11.00 -15.44 3.97
C LEU A 274 -12.13 -15.96 4.88
N SER A 275 -12.27 -15.42 6.09
CA SER A 275 -13.34 -15.80 7.02
C SER A 275 -14.73 -15.40 6.54
N THR A 276 -14.83 -14.38 5.69
CA THR A 276 -16.11 -14.00 5.05
C THR A 276 -16.50 -14.97 3.93
N SER A 277 -15.54 -15.69 3.35
CA SER A 277 -15.76 -16.64 2.26
C SER A 277 -15.97 -18.09 2.69
N ASN A 278 -15.43 -18.48 3.85
CA ASN A 278 -15.44 -19.86 4.34
C ASN A 278 -16.16 -19.97 5.69
N THR A 279 -16.92 -21.05 5.89
CA THR A 279 -17.52 -21.40 7.20
C THR A 279 -16.48 -21.92 8.21
N GLU A 280 -15.31 -22.32 7.75
CA GLU A 280 -14.20 -22.80 8.58
C GLU A 280 -13.07 -21.76 8.68
N PRO A 281 -12.33 -21.73 9.80
CA PRO A 281 -11.15 -20.86 9.94
C PRO A 281 -10.14 -21.14 8.83
N ALA A 282 -9.63 -20.08 8.21
CA ALA A 282 -8.63 -20.20 7.14
C ALA A 282 -7.39 -20.96 7.63
N ASN A 283 -6.97 -21.97 6.87
CA ASN A 283 -5.75 -22.70 7.15
C ASN A 283 -4.51 -21.91 6.65
N ALA A 284 -3.31 -22.45 6.88
CA ALA A 284 -2.06 -21.77 6.48
C ALA A 284 -1.89 -21.67 4.95
N ASP A 285 -2.41 -22.62 4.18
CA ASP A 285 -2.32 -22.65 2.71
C ASP A 285 -3.30 -21.65 2.08
N ASP A 286 -4.50 -21.50 2.64
CA ASP A 286 -5.49 -20.48 2.27
C ASP A 286 -4.91 -19.07 2.51
N PHE A 287 -4.29 -18.88 3.68
CA PHE A 287 -3.64 -17.63 4.04
C PHE A 287 -2.48 -17.29 3.10
N LEU A 288 -1.59 -18.25 2.84
CA LEU A 288 -0.43 -18.01 1.96
C LEU A 288 -0.87 -17.71 0.53
N SER A 289 -1.85 -18.44 0.01
CA SER A 289 -2.42 -18.20 -1.32
C SER A 289 -3.08 -16.82 -1.42
N GLY A 290 -3.84 -16.43 -0.38
CA GLY A 290 -4.42 -15.09 -0.26
C GLY A 290 -3.35 -13.99 -0.20
N LEU A 291 -2.27 -14.20 0.56
CA LEU A 291 -1.15 -13.26 0.64
C LEU A 291 -0.41 -13.10 -0.69
N ILE A 292 -0.16 -14.21 -1.41
CA ILE A 292 0.44 -14.18 -2.75
C ILE A 292 -0.44 -13.36 -3.70
N TYR A 293 -1.76 -13.58 -3.67
CA TYR A 293 -2.71 -12.81 -4.46
C TYR A 293 -2.66 -11.31 -4.13
N VAL A 294 -2.67 -10.95 -2.84
CA VAL A 294 -2.54 -9.55 -2.39
C VAL A 294 -1.25 -8.91 -2.91
N VAL A 295 -0.10 -9.59 -2.79
CA VAL A 295 1.18 -9.05 -3.29
C VAL A 295 1.16 -8.88 -4.81
N LEU A 296 0.57 -9.83 -5.55
CA LEU A 296 0.43 -9.74 -7.01
C LEU A 296 -0.43 -8.54 -7.44
N LYS A 297 -1.55 -8.30 -6.74
CA LYS A 297 -2.45 -7.18 -7.04
C LYS A 297 -1.92 -5.83 -6.57
N ALA A 298 -1.27 -5.80 -5.40
CA ALA A 298 -0.72 -4.58 -4.84
C ALA A 298 0.51 -4.07 -5.61
N ASN A 299 1.38 -4.99 -6.08
CA ASN A 299 2.71 -4.68 -6.58
C ASN A 299 3.44 -3.62 -5.70
N PRO A 300 3.71 -3.95 -4.41
CA PRO A 300 4.16 -2.97 -3.44
C PRO A 300 5.45 -2.25 -3.88
N PRO A 301 5.54 -0.93 -3.72
CA PRO A 301 6.71 -0.17 -4.13
C PRO A 301 7.93 -0.58 -3.29
N ARG A 302 9.08 -0.76 -3.97
CA ARG A 302 10.37 -1.08 -3.35
C ARG A 302 10.31 -2.26 -2.37
N LEU A 303 9.55 -3.30 -2.72
CA LEU A 303 9.26 -4.44 -1.85
C LEU A 303 10.52 -5.15 -1.34
N HIS A 304 11.51 -5.37 -2.20
CA HIS A 304 12.78 -5.98 -1.83
C HIS A 304 13.54 -5.09 -0.83
N SER A 305 13.71 -3.80 -1.13
CA SER A 305 14.36 -2.85 -0.21
C SER A 305 13.66 -2.80 1.15
N ASN A 306 12.32 -2.78 1.17
CA ASN A 306 11.54 -2.78 2.41
C ASN A 306 11.81 -4.02 3.27
N MET A 307 11.80 -5.21 2.66
CA MET A 307 12.08 -6.46 3.36
C MET A 307 13.53 -6.51 3.87
N GLN A 308 14.50 -6.16 3.04
CA GLN A 308 15.90 -6.15 3.43
C GLN A 308 16.19 -5.13 4.53
N TYR A 309 15.55 -3.96 4.47
CA TYR A 309 15.66 -2.94 5.51
C TYR A 309 15.18 -3.46 6.86
N VAL A 310 14.01 -4.12 6.90
CA VAL A 310 13.49 -4.75 8.12
C VAL A 310 14.45 -5.82 8.63
N ILE A 311 14.96 -6.71 7.76
CA ILE A 311 15.91 -7.78 8.14
C ILE A 311 17.22 -7.20 8.73
N ARG A 312 17.74 -6.12 8.15
CA ARG A 312 19.03 -5.52 8.54
C ARG A 312 18.93 -4.69 9.82
N PHE A 313 17.84 -3.95 10.00
CA PHE A 313 17.74 -2.89 11.01
C PHE A 313 16.63 -3.08 12.04
N GLY A 314 15.74 -4.05 11.84
CA GLY A 314 14.72 -4.40 12.81
C GLY A 314 15.30 -5.01 14.09
N LEU A 315 14.56 -4.86 15.18
CA LEU A 315 14.85 -5.55 16.44
C LEU A 315 14.75 -7.07 16.24
N PRO A 316 15.75 -7.87 16.70
CA PRO A 316 15.76 -9.32 16.49
C PRO A 316 14.51 -10.04 17.03
N HIS A 317 13.98 -9.62 18.19
CA HIS A 317 12.81 -10.27 18.78
C HIS A 317 11.52 -10.05 17.97
N SER A 318 11.38 -8.89 17.31
CA SER A 318 10.21 -8.58 16.45
C SER A 318 10.17 -9.44 15.18
N LEU A 319 11.33 -9.97 14.76
CA LEU A 319 11.46 -10.83 13.58
C LEU A 319 11.48 -12.33 13.90
N MET A 320 12.04 -12.71 15.05
CA MET A 320 12.27 -14.11 15.41
C MET A 320 11.15 -14.71 16.26
N ALA A 321 10.24 -13.90 16.79
CA ALA A 321 9.16 -14.36 17.65
C ALA A 321 7.86 -13.58 17.40
N GLY A 322 6.74 -14.18 17.83
CA GLY A 322 5.42 -13.56 17.76
C GLY A 322 4.76 -13.59 16.39
N GLU A 323 3.62 -12.92 16.33
CA GLU A 323 2.72 -12.87 15.16
C GLU A 323 3.37 -12.12 13.98
N SER A 324 4.04 -11.00 14.24
CA SER A 324 4.72 -10.21 13.20
C SER A 324 5.86 -10.98 12.50
N GLY A 325 6.63 -11.78 13.24
CA GLY A 325 7.66 -12.65 12.65
C GLY A 325 7.07 -13.74 11.74
N TYR A 326 5.93 -14.32 12.13
CA TYR A 326 5.20 -15.28 11.31
C TYR A 326 4.70 -14.64 10.00
N TYR A 327 4.08 -13.47 10.07
CA TYR A 327 3.60 -12.76 8.88
C TYR A 327 4.73 -12.31 7.95
N PHE A 328 5.83 -11.79 8.51
CA PHE A 328 6.99 -11.42 7.72
C PHE A 328 7.65 -12.63 7.03
N THR A 329 7.66 -13.78 7.68
CA THR A 329 8.14 -15.04 7.08
C THR A 329 7.23 -15.46 5.93
N ASN A 330 5.91 -15.38 6.09
CA ASN A 330 4.97 -15.70 5.02
C ASN A 330 5.07 -14.72 3.84
N LEU A 331 5.29 -13.42 4.09
CA LEU A 331 5.59 -12.45 3.03
C LEU A 331 6.87 -12.83 2.27
N SER A 332 7.90 -13.28 2.99
CA SER A 332 9.15 -13.76 2.38
C SER A 332 8.93 -15.00 1.51
N CYS A 333 8.10 -15.93 1.96
CA CYS A 333 7.67 -17.09 1.17
C CYS A 333 6.88 -16.68 -0.07
N ALA A 334 5.93 -15.75 0.07
CA ALA A 334 5.11 -15.26 -1.04
C ALA A 334 5.96 -14.58 -2.13
N VAL A 335 6.93 -13.74 -1.75
CA VAL A 335 7.85 -13.11 -2.70
C VAL A 335 8.72 -14.14 -3.41
N ALA A 336 9.30 -15.09 -2.67
CA ALA A 336 10.11 -16.16 -3.26
C ALA A 336 9.30 -17.07 -4.21
N PHE A 337 8.02 -17.29 -3.91
CA PHE A 337 7.10 -18.00 -4.79
C PHE A 337 6.86 -17.21 -6.09
N ILE A 338 6.54 -15.91 -6.00
CA ILE A 338 6.28 -15.04 -7.16
C ILE A 338 7.50 -14.95 -8.09
N GLU A 339 8.71 -14.86 -7.53
CA GLU A 339 9.95 -14.86 -8.30
C GLU A 339 10.10 -16.11 -9.17
N LYS A 340 9.66 -17.27 -8.67
CA LYS A 340 9.82 -18.59 -9.31
C LYS A 340 8.54 -19.14 -9.94
N LEU A 341 7.45 -18.39 -9.90
CA LEU A 341 6.12 -18.85 -10.33
C LEU A 341 6.12 -19.30 -11.81
N ASP A 342 5.63 -20.51 -12.06
CA ASP A 342 5.57 -21.08 -13.40
C ASP A 342 4.17 -21.62 -13.71
N GLY A 343 3.96 -22.14 -14.93
CA GLY A 343 2.70 -22.75 -15.35
C GLY A 343 2.22 -23.86 -14.39
N PRO A 344 3.07 -24.85 -14.06
CA PRO A 344 2.72 -25.91 -13.12
C PRO A 344 2.25 -25.41 -11.75
N ALA A 345 2.86 -24.37 -11.20
CA ALA A 345 2.44 -23.77 -9.92
C ALA A 345 1.01 -23.19 -9.95
N LEU A 346 0.49 -22.87 -11.14
CA LEU A 346 -0.88 -22.38 -11.37
C LEU A 346 -1.80 -23.45 -11.96
N SER A 347 -1.36 -24.72 -12.02
CA SER A 347 -2.06 -25.80 -12.71
C SER A 347 -2.32 -25.53 -14.20
N LEU A 348 -1.41 -24.82 -14.87
CA LEU A 348 -1.47 -24.48 -16.30
C LEU A 348 -0.44 -25.27 -17.10
N SER A 349 -0.76 -25.55 -18.36
CA SER A 349 0.25 -26.06 -19.31
C SER A 349 1.29 -24.97 -19.63
N PRO A 350 2.53 -25.35 -20.02
CA PRO A 350 3.56 -24.38 -20.44
C PRO A 350 3.09 -23.44 -21.55
N GLU A 351 2.32 -23.98 -22.52
CA GLU A 351 1.77 -23.23 -23.65
C GLU A 351 0.71 -22.21 -23.21
N GLU A 352 -0.10 -22.57 -22.22
CA GLU A 352 -1.12 -21.66 -21.68
C GLU A 352 -0.47 -20.53 -20.90
N PHE A 353 0.53 -20.87 -20.07
CA PHE A 353 1.29 -19.90 -19.29
C PHE A 353 2.03 -18.91 -20.20
N GLU A 354 2.73 -19.40 -21.23
CA GLU A 354 3.40 -18.56 -22.22
C GLU A 354 2.41 -17.68 -22.99
N GLY A 355 1.25 -18.23 -23.35
CA GLY A 355 0.16 -17.48 -23.98
C GLY A 355 -0.34 -16.30 -23.12
N TYR A 356 -0.43 -16.47 -21.80
CA TYR A 356 -0.76 -15.35 -20.90
C TYR A 356 0.38 -14.35 -20.74
N MET A 357 1.63 -14.82 -20.63
CA MET A 357 2.81 -13.96 -20.50
C MET A 357 3.04 -13.08 -21.75
N LEU A 358 2.81 -13.64 -22.95
CA LEU A 358 2.84 -12.92 -24.23
C LEU A 358 1.58 -12.09 -24.51
N ARG A 359 0.61 -12.06 -23.57
CA ARG A 359 -0.70 -11.39 -23.69
C ARG A 359 -1.54 -11.86 -24.89
N GLN A 360 -1.28 -13.06 -25.39
CA GLN A 360 -2.09 -13.70 -26.44
C GLN A 360 -3.38 -14.28 -25.87
N ARG A 361 -3.43 -14.52 -24.56
CA ARG A 361 -4.61 -14.97 -23.82
C ARG A 361 -4.98 -13.97 -22.72
N ALA A 362 -6.27 -13.83 -22.46
CA ALA A 362 -6.82 -13.06 -21.34
C ALA A 362 -7.67 -13.99 -20.47
N PRO A 363 -7.63 -13.86 -19.13
CA PRO A 363 -8.56 -14.57 -18.26
C PRO A 363 -10.00 -14.23 -18.65
N SER A 364 -10.93 -15.20 -18.55
CA SER A 364 -12.31 -15.02 -19.07
C SER A 364 -13.04 -13.80 -18.47
N GLU A 365 -12.73 -13.41 -17.22
CA GLU A 365 -13.26 -12.19 -16.61
C GLU A 365 -12.72 -10.88 -17.22
N GLY A 366 -11.47 -10.88 -17.69
CA GLY A 366 -10.87 -9.75 -18.39
C GLY A 366 -11.42 -9.59 -19.81
N SER A 367 -11.82 -10.70 -20.44
CA SER A 367 -12.52 -10.67 -21.74
C SER A 367 -13.88 -9.99 -21.60
N LYS A 368 -14.66 -10.34 -20.57
CA LYS A 368 -15.96 -9.70 -20.30
C LYS A 368 -15.84 -8.21 -20.01
N ARG A 369 -14.82 -7.76 -19.26
CA ARG A 369 -14.60 -6.32 -19.02
C ARG A 369 -14.21 -5.55 -20.27
N LYS A 370 -13.40 -6.14 -21.16
CA LYS A 370 -13.05 -5.53 -22.44
C LYS A 370 -14.25 -5.47 -23.39
N GLU A 371 -15.06 -6.52 -23.40
CA GLU A 371 -16.30 -6.60 -24.16
C GLU A 371 -17.31 -5.55 -23.66
N VAL A 372 -17.56 -5.47 -22.35
CA VAL A 372 -18.41 -4.43 -21.74
C VAL A 372 -17.86 -3.03 -22.00
N ALA A 373 -16.54 -2.81 -21.94
CA ALA A 373 -15.94 -1.51 -22.26
C ALA A 373 -16.15 -1.14 -23.74
N SER A 374 -15.98 -2.09 -24.66
CA SER A 374 -16.25 -1.92 -26.09
C SER A 374 -17.72 -1.62 -26.36
N ASP A 375 -18.63 -2.34 -25.71
CA ASP A 375 -20.08 -2.14 -25.83
C ASP A 375 -20.49 -0.78 -25.26
N THR A 376 -19.90 -0.38 -24.15
CA THR A 376 -20.13 0.94 -23.53
C THR A 376 -19.62 2.06 -24.43
N GLN A 377 -18.47 1.87 -25.07
CA GLN A 377 -17.92 2.82 -26.04
C GLN A 377 -18.88 3.01 -27.23
N HIS A 378 -19.40 1.90 -27.78
CA HIS A 378 -20.37 1.95 -28.88
C HIS A 378 -21.68 2.65 -28.48
N LEU A 379 -22.18 2.42 -27.26
CA LEU A 379 -23.36 3.10 -26.74
C LEU A 379 -23.13 4.61 -26.56
N LEU A 380 -21.94 5.03 -26.12
CA LEU A 380 -21.59 6.44 -25.99
C LEU A 380 -21.53 7.13 -27.36
N ASP A 381 -20.93 6.48 -28.37
CA ASP A 381 -20.89 7.00 -29.74
C ASP A 381 -22.31 7.12 -30.33
N GLU A 382 -23.19 6.14 -30.07
CA GLU A 382 -24.59 6.19 -30.49
C GLU A 382 -25.36 7.33 -29.80
N LEU A 383 -25.17 7.51 -28.48
CA LEU A 383 -25.79 8.60 -27.73
C LEU A 383 -25.30 9.96 -28.21
N GLN A 384 -24.01 10.11 -28.50
CA GLN A 384 -23.46 11.33 -29.07
C GLN A 384 -24.10 11.64 -30.42
N GLY A 385 -24.20 10.65 -31.31
CA GLY A 385 -24.86 10.84 -32.61
C GLY A 385 -26.35 11.19 -32.51
N ARG A 386 -27.05 10.71 -31.47
CA ARG A 386 -28.44 11.11 -31.20
C ARG A 386 -28.53 12.53 -30.66
N GLN A 387 -27.62 12.93 -29.78
CA GLN A 387 -27.55 14.28 -29.25
C GLN A 387 -27.29 15.29 -30.37
N GLU A 388 -26.32 15.03 -31.26
CA GLU A 388 -26.01 15.90 -32.39
C GLU A 388 -27.22 16.08 -33.33
N LYS A 389 -28.01 15.03 -33.58
CA LYS A 389 -29.24 15.13 -34.38
C LYS A 389 -30.33 15.94 -33.68
N LEU A 390 -30.43 15.82 -32.36
CA LEU A 390 -31.40 16.57 -31.56
C LEU A 390 -31.05 18.06 -31.57
N ASP A 391 -29.76 18.40 -31.40
CA ASP A 391 -29.26 19.77 -31.45
C ASP A 391 -29.49 20.39 -32.84
N GLN A 392 -29.17 19.67 -33.93
CA GLN A 392 -29.49 20.11 -35.29
C GLN A 392 -30.99 20.33 -35.52
N GLY A 393 -31.84 19.46 -34.96
CA GLY A 393 -33.29 19.62 -35.00
C GLY A 393 -33.77 20.85 -34.24
N MET A 394 -33.17 21.13 -33.09
CA MET A 394 -33.48 22.30 -32.27
C MET A 394 -33.06 23.60 -32.96
N ASP A 395 -31.88 23.63 -33.59
CA ASP A 395 -31.41 24.75 -34.39
C ASP A 395 -32.32 25.01 -35.60
N ALA A 396 -32.71 23.95 -36.31
CA ALA A 396 -33.63 24.05 -37.45
C ALA A 396 -35.00 24.61 -37.02
N LEU A 397 -35.52 24.13 -35.88
CA LEU A 397 -36.78 24.62 -35.31
C LEU A 397 -36.65 26.09 -34.89
N ASN A 398 -35.54 26.48 -34.27
CA ASN A 398 -35.30 27.86 -33.85
C ASN A 398 -35.27 28.81 -35.07
N VAL A 399 -34.62 28.42 -36.16
CA VAL A 399 -34.62 29.18 -37.41
C VAL A 399 -36.03 29.28 -38.00
N GLN A 400 -36.81 28.19 -37.99
CA GLN A 400 -38.20 28.22 -38.45
C GLN A 400 -39.07 29.15 -37.59
N LEU A 401 -38.90 29.10 -36.28
CA LEU A 401 -39.63 29.95 -35.34
C LEU A 401 -39.32 31.42 -35.57
N GLN A 402 -38.05 31.79 -35.73
CA GLN A 402 -37.65 33.17 -36.03
C GLN A 402 -38.26 33.68 -37.35
N LYS A 403 -38.25 32.85 -38.41
CA LYS A 403 -38.89 33.19 -39.69
C LYS A 403 -40.40 33.39 -39.53
N TRP A 404 -41.06 32.53 -38.78
CA TRP A 404 -42.48 32.64 -38.52
C TRP A 404 -42.80 33.93 -37.74
N VAL A 405 -42.03 34.24 -36.69
CA VAL A 405 -42.18 35.47 -35.92
C VAL A 405 -42.01 36.70 -36.82
N GLN A 406 -40.99 36.73 -37.69
CA GLN A 406 -40.80 37.84 -38.64
C GLN A 406 -41.97 37.99 -39.63
N ALA A 407 -42.50 36.87 -40.14
CA ALA A 407 -43.65 36.90 -41.04
C ALA A 407 -44.90 37.45 -40.34
N VAL A 408 -45.16 37.06 -39.10
CA VAL A 408 -46.29 37.59 -38.30
C VAL A 408 -46.13 39.09 -38.05
N HIS A 409 -44.94 39.56 -37.67
CA HIS A 409 -44.69 41.00 -37.49
C HIS A 409 -44.90 41.78 -38.78
N SER A 410 -44.40 41.28 -39.91
CA SER A 410 -44.60 41.93 -41.21
C SER A 410 -46.08 42.02 -41.60
N GLN A 411 -46.87 40.98 -41.34
CA GLN A 411 -48.32 41.00 -41.59
C GLN A 411 -49.04 41.99 -40.66
N LEU A 412 -48.62 42.08 -39.40
CA LEU A 412 -49.16 43.03 -38.43
C LEU A 412 -48.85 44.48 -38.85
N ASP A 413 -47.62 44.75 -39.29
CA ASP A 413 -47.19 46.06 -39.77
C ASP A 413 -47.97 46.48 -41.03
N GLU A 414 -48.16 45.53 -41.96
CA GLU A 414 -48.93 45.77 -43.19
C GLU A 414 -50.41 46.05 -42.90
N ALA A 415 -51.03 45.27 -42.01
CA ALA A 415 -52.40 45.52 -41.56
C ALA A 415 -52.54 46.87 -40.83
N SER A 416 -51.56 47.24 -40.01
CA SER A 416 -51.53 48.52 -39.30
C SER A 416 -51.38 49.70 -40.27
N ALA A 417 -50.54 49.56 -41.30
CA ALA A 417 -50.38 50.57 -42.35
C ALA A 417 -51.66 50.74 -43.18
N GLN A 418 -52.36 49.65 -43.51
CA GLN A 418 -53.65 49.70 -44.19
C GLN A 418 -54.71 50.39 -43.33
N LEU A 419 -54.76 50.09 -42.03
CA LEU A 419 -55.64 50.78 -41.07
C LEU A 419 -55.34 52.29 -41.02
N ALA A 420 -54.07 52.68 -40.98
CA ALA A 420 -53.68 54.09 -40.98
C ALA A 420 -54.07 54.82 -42.28
N LEU A 421 -54.01 54.15 -43.43
CA LEU A 421 -54.48 54.70 -44.71
C LEU A 421 -56.00 54.89 -44.73
N VAL A 422 -56.75 53.90 -44.25
CA VAL A 422 -58.21 54.00 -44.11
C VAL A 422 -58.59 55.13 -43.16
N GLN A 423 -57.86 55.28 -42.05
CA GLN A 423 -58.11 56.35 -41.09
C GLN A 423 -57.78 57.74 -41.63
N LYS A 424 -56.74 57.87 -42.47
CA LYS A 424 -56.44 59.10 -43.22
C LYS A 424 -57.53 59.44 -44.24
N GLU A 425 -58.06 58.45 -44.94
CA GLU A 425 -59.17 58.66 -45.89
C GLU A 425 -60.45 59.10 -45.17
N LEU A 426 -60.76 58.50 -44.01
CA LEU A 426 -61.87 58.90 -43.14
C LEU A 426 -61.70 60.34 -42.60
N THR A 427 -60.48 60.76 -42.26
CA THR A 427 -60.22 62.14 -41.81
C THR A 427 -60.26 63.14 -42.96
N ALA A 428 -59.78 62.78 -44.16
CA ALA A 428 -59.90 63.61 -45.36
C ALA A 428 -61.37 63.80 -45.80
N GLN A 429 -62.21 62.77 -45.62
CA GLN A 429 -63.66 62.86 -45.85
C GLN A 429 -64.38 63.70 -44.78
N ALA A 430 -63.86 63.75 -43.54
CA ALA A 430 -64.37 64.63 -42.49
C ALA A 430 -64.00 66.12 -42.74
N GLU A 431 -62.86 66.41 -43.38
CA GLU A 431 -62.44 67.78 -43.73
C GLU A 431 -63.19 68.38 -44.94
N LEU A 432 -63.93 67.56 -45.71
CA LEU A 432 -64.81 68.01 -46.82
C LEU A 432 -66.23 68.39 -46.37
N SER A 433 -66.50 68.44 -45.06
CA SER A 433 -67.73 69.02 -44.49
C SER A 433 -67.39 70.25 -43.63
N PRO A 434 -67.85 71.47 -43.99
CA PRO A 434 -67.70 72.65 -43.13
C PRO A 434 -68.78 72.60 -42.04
N GLY A 435 -68.54 72.84 -40.76
CA GLY A 435 -67.35 73.27 -40.03
C GLY A 435 -67.84 73.85 -38.70
N PHE A 436 -67.08 73.70 -37.61
CA PHE A 436 -66.55 74.79 -36.76
C PHE A 436 -65.99 74.24 -35.44
N SER A 437 -65.02 74.99 -34.94
CA SER A 437 -64.01 74.70 -33.94
C SER A 437 -64.38 74.99 -32.47
N SER A 438 -63.69 74.24 -31.60
CA SER A 438 -63.03 74.61 -30.33
C SER A 438 -63.80 75.04 -29.06
N SER A 439 -63.55 74.30 -27.97
CA SER A 439 -63.01 74.78 -26.67
C SER A 439 -62.50 73.55 -25.86
N SER A 440 -61.20 73.34 -25.68
CA SER A 440 -60.35 73.71 -24.51
C SER A 440 -60.74 73.10 -23.14
N ASP A 441 -59.71 72.49 -22.52
CA ASP A 441 -59.42 72.34 -21.08
C ASP A 441 -59.76 71.03 -20.31
N ASP A 442 -58.68 70.28 -20.07
CA ASP A 442 -58.10 69.89 -18.76
C ASP A 442 -58.59 68.60 -18.02
N ALA A 443 -57.70 67.60 -17.93
CA ALA A 443 -57.23 66.97 -16.67
C ALA A 443 -56.27 65.78 -16.92
N SER A 444 -55.17 65.77 -16.17
CA SER A 444 -53.98 64.91 -16.28
C SER A 444 -53.96 63.65 -15.37
N MET A 445 -52.92 62.80 -15.58
CA MET A 445 -52.27 61.83 -14.64
C MET A 445 -53.04 60.51 -14.39
N GLN A 446 -52.45 59.31 -14.28
CA GLN A 446 -51.07 58.82 -14.08
C GLN A 446 -51.09 57.30 -14.39
N GLY A 447 -50.09 56.72 -15.07
CA GLY A 447 -49.00 56.04 -14.38
C GLY A 447 -48.50 54.82 -15.17
N ASP A 448 -47.23 54.90 -15.60
CA ASP A 448 -46.36 53.79 -15.98
C ASP A 448 -46.18 52.80 -14.81
N ASP A 449 -46.27 51.49 -15.06
CA ASP A 449 -45.53 50.48 -14.25
C ASP A 449 -45.64 49.01 -14.75
N LYS A 450 -45.71 48.74 -16.06
CA LYS A 450 -45.84 47.33 -16.54
C LYS A 450 -44.84 46.84 -17.57
N ASP A 451 -44.10 47.71 -18.25
CA ASP A 451 -43.17 47.26 -19.30
C ASP A 451 -41.76 46.90 -18.79
N GLN A 452 -41.38 47.30 -17.57
CA GLN A 452 -40.09 46.93 -16.99
C GLN A 452 -40.06 45.48 -16.46
N SER A 453 -41.21 44.91 -16.08
CA SER A 453 -41.31 43.58 -15.47
C SER A 453 -41.13 42.42 -16.46
N LEU A 454 -41.36 42.64 -17.76
CA LEU A 454 -41.28 41.58 -18.77
C LEU A 454 -39.86 41.39 -19.32
N LEU A 455 -39.05 42.45 -19.35
CA LEU A 455 -37.67 42.38 -19.82
C LEU A 455 -36.72 41.74 -18.79
N ASP A 456 -36.97 41.92 -17.49
CA ASP A 456 -36.18 41.28 -16.42
C ASP A 456 -36.49 39.77 -16.27
N TYR A 457 -37.66 39.32 -16.71
CA TYR A 457 -38.02 37.89 -16.71
C TYR A 457 -37.34 37.11 -17.86
N ILE A 458 -37.05 37.79 -18.97
CA ILE A 458 -36.39 37.21 -20.14
C ILE A 458 -34.87 37.14 -19.93
N ASN A 459 -34.24 38.15 -19.32
CA ASN A 459 -32.79 38.15 -19.07
C ASN A 459 -32.34 37.16 -17.98
N ASN A 460 -33.17 36.87 -16.97
CA ASN A 460 -32.81 35.92 -15.91
C ASN A 460 -32.87 34.44 -16.33
N ASN A 461 -33.53 34.09 -17.43
CA ASN A 461 -33.64 32.71 -17.90
C ASN A 461 -32.52 32.28 -18.88
N LEU A 462 -31.69 33.22 -19.36
CA LEU A 462 -30.57 32.92 -20.27
C LEU A 462 -29.23 32.65 -19.56
N VAL A 463 -29.14 32.83 -18.24
CA VAL A 463 -27.89 32.66 -17.47
C VAL A 463 -27.76 31.27 -16.82
N LEU A 464 -28.79 30.42 -16.87
CA LEU A 464 -28.77 29.09 -16.22
C LEU A 464 -28.36 27.91 -17.14
N GLN A 465 -27.80 28.16 -18.32
CA GLN A 465 -27.27 27.11 -19.21
C GLN A 465 -25.76 27.21 -19.47
N SER A 466 -24.99 27.66 -18.47
CA SER A 466 -23.53 27.50 -18.48
C SER A 466 -23.01 27.07 -17.11
N PHE A 467 -23.22 25.80 -16.78
CA PHE A 467 -22.37 24.97 -15.91
C PHE A 467 -22.41 23.52 -16.36
#